data_AF-A0A958C834-F1
#
_entry.id   AF-A0A958C834-F1
#
_cell.length_a   1.000
_cell.length_b   1.000
_cell.length_c   1.000
_cell.angle_alpha   90.00
_cell.angle_beta   90.00
_cell.angle_gamma   90.00
#
_symmetry.space_group_name_H-M   'P 1'
#
loop_
_entity.id
_entity.type
_entity.pdbx_description
1 polymer ?
#
loop_
_entity_poly.entity_id
_entity_poly.type
_entity_poly.pdbx_seq_one_letter_code
_entity_poly.pdbx_strand_id
1 'polypeptide(L)' 'YAANLRAVRQAFLDTLERYGVRSIAALGEPFDPNQHEALGHLASDSVPEGHVAHVAQAGFAD' A
#
# COMPACT_ATOMS: atom_id res chain seq x y z
N TYR A 1 -18.07 -2.19 17.69
CA TYR A 1 -17.45 -3.20 16.80
C TYR A 1 -16.31 -2.64 15.95
N ALA A 2 -16.50 -1.55 15.18
CA ALA A 2 -15.44 -1.01 14.30
C ALA A 2 -14.15 -0.56 15.03
N ALA A 3 -14.26 -0.04 16.26
CA ALA A 3 -13.09 0.38 17.04
C ALA A 3 -12.17 -0.81 17.41
N ASN A 4 -12.75 -1.93 17.83
CA ASN A 4 -11.98 -3.11 18.24
C ASN A 4 -11.23 -3.73 17.04
N LEU A 5 -11.86 -3.76 15.86
CA LEU A 5 -11.21 -4.24 14.64
C LEU A 5 -10.05 -3.34 14.21
N ARG A 6 -10.17 -2.02 14.37
CA ARG A 6 -9.07 -1.10 14.14
C ARG A 6 -7.92 -1.34 15.11
N ALA A 7 -8.20 -1.58 16.39
CA ALA A 7 -7.17 -1.88 17.38
C ALA A 7 -6.42 -3.18 17.05
N VAL A 8 -7.14 -4.23 16.63
CA VAL A 8 -6.52 -5.49 16.19
C VAL A 8 -5.66 -5.28 14.94
N ARG A 9 -6.15 -4.54 13.94
CA ARG A 9 -5.38 -4.19 12.74
C ARG A 9 -4.10 -3.44 13.10
N GLN A 10 -4.18 -2.46 14.01
CA GLN A 10 -3.00 -1.69 14.41
C GLN A 10 -1.98 -2.59 15.12
N ALA A 11 -2.40 -3.40 16.09
CA ALA A 11 -1.51 -4.32 16.79
C ALA A 11 -0.81 -5.33 15.84
N PHE A 12 -1.52 -5.78 14.79
CA PHE A 12 -0.94 -6.62 13.74
C PHE A 12 0.15 -5.89 12.97
N LEU A 13 -0.11 -4.65 12.52
CA LEU A 13 0.86 -3.83 11.79
C LEU A 13 2.08 -3.48 12.65
N ASP A 14 1.88 -3.09 13.91
CA ASP A 14 2.95 -2.81 14.86
C ASP A 14 3.84 -4.04 15.10
N THR A 15 3.25 -5.25 15.05
CA THR A 15 4.01 -6.49 15.19
C THR A 15 4.89 -6.72 13.96
N LEU A 16 4.37 -6.54 12.74
CA LEU A 16 5.17 -6.65 11.51
C LEU A 16 6.35 -5.68 11.52
N GLU A 17 6.13 -4.43 11.92
CA GLU A 17 7.18 -3.41 11.96
C GLU A 17 8.31 -3.75 12.94
N ARG A 18 7.99 -4.37 14.09
CA ARG A 18 8.99 -4.88 15.04
C ARG A 18 9.90 -5.95 14.44
N TYR A 19 9.44 -6.65 13.40
CA TYR A 19 10.21 -7.66 12.66
C TYR A 19 10.77 -7.12 11.34
N GLY A 20 10.74 -5.80 11.11
CA GLY A 20 11.31 -5.14 9.94
C GLY A 20 10.32 -4.93 8.78
N VAL A 21 9.18 -5.61 8.79
CA VAL A 21 8.23 -5.58 7.68
C VAL A 21 7.35 -4.32 7.74
N ARG A 22 7.32 -3.53 6.67
CA ARG A 22 6.59 -2.26 6.57
C ARG A 22 5.71 -2.22 5.33
N SER A 23 4.65 -1.42 5.38
CA SER A 23 3.80 -1.20 4.21
C SER A 23 4.50 -0.31 3.19
N ILE A 24 4.36 -0.64 1.91
CA ILE A 24 4.88 0.14 0.80
C ILE A 24 3.96 1.35 0.56
N ALA A 25 4.52 2.56 0.60
CA ALA A 25 3.79 3.80 0.32
C ALA A 25 3.67 4.02 -1.19
N ALA A 26 2.81 3.24 -1.86
CA ALA A 26 2.80 3.17 -3.32
C ALA A 26 2.03 4.31 -4.02
N LEU A 27 0.99 4.88 -3.39
CA LEU A 27 0.08 5.82 -4.08
C LEU A 27 0.82 7.08 -4.54
N GLY A 28 0.74 7.37 -5.84
CA GLY A 28 1.39 8.54 -6.45
C GLY A 28 2.88 8.37 -6.71
N GLU A 29 3.50 7.25 -6.31
CA GLU A 29 4.89 6.93 -6.65
C GLU A 29 4.98 6.31 -8.06
N PRO A 30 6.15 6.37 -8.72
CA PRO A 30 6.40 5.66 -9.96
C PRO A 30 6.11 4.16 -9.82
N PHE A 31 5.51 3.56 -10.85
CA PHE A 31 5.28 2.13 -10.85
C PHE A 31 6.60 1.34 -10.96
N ASP A 32 6.89 0.49 -9.97
CA ASP A 32 7.98 -0.48 -9.99
C ASP A 32 7.41 -1.92 -9.96
N PRO A 33 7.58 -2.73 -11.02
CA PRO A 33 7.08 -4.11 -11.05
C PRO A 33 7.71 -5.04 -10.02
N ASN A 34 8.85 -4.68 -9.41
CA ASN A 34 9.43 -5.46 -8.31
C ASN A 34 8.66 -5.28 -7.00
N GLN A 35 7.88 -4.21 -6.87
CA GLN A 35 7.16 -3.83 -5.67
C GLN A 35 5.64 -3.78 -5.86
N HIS A 36 5.18 -3.57 -7.10
CA HIS A 36 3.79 -3.30 -7.45
C HIS A 36 3.27 -4.29 -8.47
N GLU A 37 2.01 -4.73 -8.29
CA GLU A 37 1.28 -5.52 -9.27
C GLU A 37 0.25 -4.63 -9.98
N ALA A 38 0.39 -4.48 -11.30
CA ALA A 38 -0.55 -3.69 -12.08
C ALA A 38 -1.84 -4.48 -12.34
N LEU A 39 -2.97 -3.97 -11.84
CA LEU A 39 -4.29 -4.52 -12.18
C LEU A 39 -4.87 -3.94 -13.48
N GLY A 40 -4.41 -2.75 -13.88
CA GLY A 40 -4.86 -2.05 -15.07
C GLY A 40 -4.47 -0.57 -15.05
N HIS A 41 -4.90 0.17 -16.07
CA HIS A 41 -4.69 1.62 -16.15
C HIS A 41 -5.95 2.39 -15.73
N LEU A 42 -5.74 3.52 -15.06
CA LEU A 42 -6.78 4.46 -14.68
C LEU A 42 -6.45 5.84 -15.23
N ALA A 43 -7.43 6.50 -15.85
CA ALA A 43 -7.30 7.92 -16.17
C ALA A 43 -7.24 8.71 -14.86
N SER A 44 -6.29 9.63 -14.75
CA SER A 44 -6.08 10.44 -13.55
C SER A 44 -5.49 11.80 -13.92
N ASP A 45 -6.06 12.84 -13.33
CA ASP A 45 -5.50 14.21 -13.37
C ASP A 45 -4.64 14.52 -12.13
N SER A 46 -4.56 13.59 -11.16
CA SER A 46 -3.93 13.81 -9.86
C SER A 46 -2.52 13.23 -9.74
N VAL A 47 -2.15 12.28 -10.60
CA VAL A 47 -0.81 11.67 -10.63
C VAL A 47 -0.28 11.64 -12.07
N PRO A 48 1.04 11.73 -12.29
CA PRO A 48 1.59 11.64 -13.63
C PRO A 48 1.40 10.25 -14.25
N GLU A 49 1.52 10.16 -15.58
CA GLU A 49 1.55 8.88 -16.29
C GLU A 49 2.69 7.99 -15.74
N GLY A 50 2.45 6.67 -15.69
CA GLY A 50 3.40 5.70 -15.15
C GLY A 50 3.50 5.66 -13.62
N HIS A 51 2.67 6.42 -12.89
CA HIS A 51 2.60 6.38 -11.44
C HIS A 51 1.38 5.59 -10.96
N VAL A 52 1.44 5.08 -9.72
CA VAL A 52 0.35 4.32 -9.11
C VAL A 52 -0.83 5.25 -8.82
N ALA A 53 -1.89 5.14 -9.61
CA ALA A 53 -3.10 5.97 -9.47
C ALA A 53 -4.07 5.47 -8.38
N HIS A 54 -3.99 4.19 -8.01
CA HIS A 54 -4.83 3.60 -6.97
C HIS A 54 -4.15 2.38 -6.35
N VAL A 55 -4.27 2.22 -5.03
CA VAL A 55 -3.79 1.04 -4.29
C VAL A 55 -4.99 0.24 -3.84
N ALA A 56 -5.27 -0.87 -4.53
CA ALA A 56 -6.38 -1.77 -4.20
C ALA A 56 -6.12 -2.54 -2.90
N GLN A 57 -4.87 -2.95 -2.67
CA GLN A 57 -4.42 -3.62 -1.46
C GLN A 57 -2.99 -3.16 -1.13
N ALA A 58 -2.70 -2.95 0.16
CA ALA A 58 -1.37 -2.59 0.61
C ALA A 58 -0.36 -3.73 0.39
N GLY A 59 0.78 -3.43 -0.24
CA GLY A 59 1.96 -4.29 -0.26
C GLY A 59 2.84 -4.10 0.98
N PHE A 60 3.71 -5.06 1.26
CA PHE A 60 4.65 -5.05 2.39
C PHE A 60 6.03 -5.55 1.96
N ALA A 61 7.09 -4.96 2.52
CA ALA A 61 8.48 -5.34 2.30
C ALA A 61 9.28 -5.21 3.61
N ASP A 62 10.42 -5.89 3.71
CA ASP A 62 11.37 -5.86 4.83
C ASP A 62 12.47 -4.78 4.71
#